data_AF-F6ZT24-F1
#
_entry.id   AF-F6ZT24-F1
#
_cell.length_a   1.000
_cell.length_b   1.000
_cell.length_c   1.000
_cell.angle_alpha   90.00
_cell.angle_beta   90.00
_cell.angle_gamma   90.00
#
_symmetry.space_group_name_H-M   'P 1'
#
loop_
_entity.id
_entity.type
_entity.pdbx_description
1 polymer ?
#
loop_
_entity_poly.entity_id
_entity_poly.type
_entity_poly.pdbx_seq_one_letter_code
_entity_poly.pdbx_strand_id
1 'polypeptide(L)'
;DTMSSFSIWKDYLGLNALVRHTRLFASRKPTLQARGRDQATVSPVSEESVAGCTFCKHNGESKHIYSKHSLKDKQGRVVCPILRNYVCSQCGATGDTAHTRRFCPLTQKDYCSVYQGTLRNAAGKKNNRKD
;
A
#
# COMPACT_ATOMS: atom_id res chain seq x y z
N ASP A 1 -36.52 22.92 -10.84
CA ASP A 1 -35.71 21.97 -10.04
C ASP A 1 -34.24 22.08 -10.38
N THR A 2 -33.45 22.74 -9.53
CA THR A 2 -31.99 22.77 -9.67
C THR A 2 -31.44 21.46 -9.10
N MET A 3 -31.00 20.54 -9.97
CA MET A 3 -30.28 19.33 -9.56
C MET A 3 -29.09 19.73 -8.68
N SER A 4 -29.20 19.42 -7.39
CA SER A 4 -28.12 19.59 -6.41
C SER A 4 -26.87 18.93 -6.97
N SER A 5 -25.80 19.72 -7.16
CA SER A 5 -24.54 19.26 -7.73
C SER A 5 -23.97 18.13 -6.87
N PHE A 6 -24.15 16.88 -7.34
CA PHE A 6 -23.61 15.70 -6.69
C PHE A 6 -22.09 15.80 -6.73
N SER A 7 -21.52 16.11 -5.58
CA SER A 7 -20.09 16.35 -5.42
C SER A 7 -19.48 15.07 -4.90
N ILE A 8 -18.80 14.32 -5.77
CA ILE A 8 -18.17 13.01 -5.49
C ILE A 8 -17.48 12.96 -4.11
N TRP A 9 -16.71 14.00 -3.77
CA TRP A 9 -15.94 14.06 -2.53
C TRP A 9 -16.79 14.33 -1.27
N LYS A 10 -17.94 14.99 -1.41
CA LYS A 10 -18.89 15.23 -0.31
C LYS A 10 -19.82 14.05 -0.10
N ASP A 11 -20.35 13.50 -1.20
CA ASP A 11 -21.50 12.61 -1.16
C ASP A 11 -21.10 11.12 -1.18
N TYR A 12 -19.97 10.77 -1.81
CA TYR A 12 -19.52 9.37 -1.93
C TYR A 12 -18.55 8.95 -0.82
N LEU A 13 -17.64 9.86 -0.42
CA LEU A 13 -16.61 9.57 0.58
C LEU A 13 -16.93 10.12 1.98
N GLY A 14 -18.03 10.88 2.13
CA GLY A 14 -18.46 11.42 3.42
C GLY A 14 -17.45 12.34 4.10
N LEU A 15 -16.48 12.92 3.36
CA LEU A 15 -15.39 13.72 3.94
C LEU A 15 -15.90 15.00 4.64
N ASN A 16 -17.12 15.44 4.34
CA ASN A 16 -17.77 16.54 5.04
C ASN A 16 -17.99 16.24 6.54
N ALA A 17 -18.22 14.99 6.91
CA ALA A 17 -18.38 14.54 8.29
C ALA A 17 -17.05 14.58 9.03
N LEU A 18 -15.96 14.20 8.35
CA LEU A 18 -14.61 14.26 8.90
C LEU A 18 -14.15 15.71 9.14
N VAL A 19 -14.40 16.63 8.19
CA VAL A 19 -14.10 18.06 8.34
C VAL A 19 -14.91 18.72 9.46
N ARG A 20 -16.16 18.29 9.67
CA ARG A 20 -16.97 18.72 10.82
C ARG A 20 -16.40 18.20 12.13
N HIS A 21 -15.94 16.95 12.15
CA HIS A 21 -15.31 16.34 13.32
C HIS A 21 -14.02 17.09 13.69
N THR A 22 -13.10 17.33 12.75
CA THR A 22 -11.82 18.02 13.03
C THR A 22 -12.00 19.44 13.56
N ARG A 23 -13.03 20.17 13.12
CA ARG A 23 -13.37 21.50 13.67
C ARG A 23 -13.80 21.45 15.14
N LEU A 24 -14.39 20.35 15.61
CA LEU A 24 -14.74 20.16 17.03
C LEU A 24 -13.54 19.76 17.90
N PHE A 25 -12.53 19.08 17.33
CA PHE A 25 -11.29 18.75 18.06
C PHE A 25 -10.28 19.90 18.14
N ALA A 26 -10.40 20.93 17.29
CA ALA A 26 -9.53 22.09 17.33
C ALA A 26 -9.66 22.97 18.60
N SER A 27 -10.68 22.73 19.44
CA SER A 27 -10.84 23.43 20.74
C SER A 27 -10.25 22.69 21.94
N ARG A 28 -9.66 21.50 21.78
CA ARG A 28 -8.92 20.84 22.86
C ARG A 28 -7.43 21.12 22.71
N LYS A 29 -6.93 22.11 23.45
CA LYS A 29 -5.50 22.23 23.73
C LYS A 29 -5.05 20.92 24.41
N PRO A 30 -4.06 20.19 23.90
CA PRO A 30 -3.54 19.04 24.61
C PRO A 30 -2.70 19.54 25.79
N THR A 31 -3.26 19.43 27.00
CA THR A 31 -2.50 19.60 28.24
C THR A 31 -1.57 18.40 28.35
N LEU A 32 -0.29 18.61 28.08
CA LEU A 32 0.77 17.67 28.47
C LEU A 32 0.84 17.64 29.99
N GLN A 33 0.33 16.56 30.61
CA GLN A 33 0.65 16.21 31.99
C GLN A 33 1.30 14.83 32.02
N ALA A 34 2.49 14.82 32.59
CA ALA A 34 3.38 13.69 32.74
C ALA A 34 3.02 12.80 33.94
N ARG A 35 3.58 11.58 33.92
CA ARG A 35 3.62 10.48 34.93
C ARG A 35 2.44 9.49 34.81
N GLY A 36 2.62 8.16 34.74
CA GLY A 36 3.78 7.26 34.78
C GLY A 36 3.29 5.81 34.98
N ARG A 37 4.13 4.80 34.65
CA ARG A 37 3.96 3.32 34.80
C ARG A 37 2.91 2.69 33.85
N ASP A 38 3.18 1.64 33.07
CA ASP A 38 3.98 0.44 33.33
C ASP A 38 4.96 0.07 32.21
N GLN A 39 6.07 -0.49 32.65
CA GLN A 39 7.23 -0.88 31.86
C GLN A 39 7.01 -2.29 31.30
N ALA A 40 6.33 -2.39 30.15
CA ALA A 40 6.37 -3.61 29.35
C ALA A 40 7.71 -3.65 28.62
N THR A 41 8.55 -4.61 29.00
CA THR A 41 9.83 -4.94 28.38
C THR A 41 9.64 -5.24 26.89
N VAL A 42 9.81 -4.22 26.04
CA VAL A 42 10.07 -4.40 24.61
C VAL A 42 11.54 -4.72 24.47
N SER A 43 11.84 -6.01 24.39
CA SER A 43 13.15 -6.52 24.01
C SER A 43 13.59 -5.91 22.67
N PRO A 44 14.86 -5.49 22.52
CA PRO A 44 15.37 -4.99 21.26
C PRO A 44 15.53 -6.19 20.32
N VAL A 45 14.59 -6.37 19.40
CA VAL A 45 14.76 -7.33 18.31
C VAL A 45 15.75 -6.71 17.35
N SER A 46 16.99 -7.19 17.45
CA SER A 46 18.08 -7.13 16.47
C SER A 46 17.81 -6.27 15.24
N GLU A 47 18.37 -5.06 15.25
CA GLU A 47 18.62 -4.26 14.05
C GLU A 47 19.67 -4.97 13.17
N GLU A 48 19.30 -6.11 12.58
CA GLU A 48 19.92 -6.46 11.30
C GLU A 48 19.30 -5.52 10.28
N SER A 49 20.15 -4.80 9.54
CA SER A 49 19.78 -3.91 8.46
C SER A 49 19.19 -4.71 7.30
N VAL A 50 17.95 -5.17 7.48
CA VAL A 50 17.18 -5.87 6.48
C VAL A 50 16.82 -4.85 5.41
N ALA A 51 17.29 -5.08 4.18
CA ALA A 51 16.88 -4.31 3.02
C ALA A 51 15.34 -4.29 2.98
N GLY A 52 14.75 -3.12 3.21
CA GLY A 52 13.32 -2.98 3.44
C GLY A 52 12.45 -3.49 2.29
N CYS A 53 11.19 -3.81 2.59
CA CYS A 53 10.24 -4.38 1.67
C CYS A 53 9.87 -3.41 0.55
N THR A 54 10.31 -3.74 -0.66
CA THR A 54 10.03 -2.96 -1.88
C THR A 54 8.55 -2.90 -2.23
N PHE A 55 7.80 -3.96 -1.93
CA PHE A 55 6.36 -4.01 -2.18
C PHE A 55 5.60 -3.01 -1.30
N CYS A 56 5.83 -3.03 0.02
CA CYS A 56 5.22 -2.07 0.94
C CYS A 56 5.64 -0.65 0.62
N LYS A 57 6.92 -0.44 0.25
CA LYS A 57 7.41 0.87 -0.20
C LYS A 57 6.68 1.36 -1.45
N HIS A 58 6.41 0.49 -2.42
CA HIS A 58 5.67 0.86 -3.64
C HIS A 58 4.21 1.21 -3.33
N ASN A 59 3.58 0.51 -2.38
CA ASN A 59 2.21 0.78 -1.95
C ASN A 59 2.08 2.04 -1.07
N GLY A 60 3.19 2.75 -0.78
CA GLY A 60 3.16 3.95 0.04
C GLY A 60 3.05 3.70 1.55
N GLU A 61 3.36 2.50 2.01
CA GLU A 61 3.38 2.18 3.44
C GLU A 61 4.43 3.02 4.19
N SER A 62 4.21 3.23 5.48
CA SER A 62 5.14 4.02 6.30
C SER A 62 6.53 3.35 6.41
N LYS A 63 7.58 4.16 6.64
CA LYS A 63 8.96 3.68 6.84
C LYS A 63 9.06 2.63 7.93
N HIS A 64 8.33 2.82 9.01
CA HIS A 64 8.28 1.86 10.10
C HIS A 64 7.70 0.50 9.69
N ILE A 65 6.87 0.41 8.65
CA ILE A 65 6.31 -0.85 8.16
C ILE A 65 7.25 -1.49 7.14
N TYR A 66 7.66 -0.76 6.10
CA TYR A 66 8.48 -1.36 5.04
C TYR A 66 9.92 -1.67 5.50
N SER A 67 10.48 -0.96 6.49
CA SER A 67 11.82 -1.24 7.00
C SER A 67 11.90 -2.45 7.93
N LYS A 68 10.76 -2.99 8.40
CA LYS A 68 10.74 -4.12 9.36
C LYS A 68 10.94 -5.50 8.74
N HIS A 69 10.79 -5.63 7.43
CA HIS A 69 10.81 -6.92 6.76
C HIS A 69 11.31 -6.78 5.33
N SER A 70 11.77 -7.88 4.74
CA SER A 70 12.05 -7.98 3.30
C SER A 70 10.87 -8.56 2.53
N LEU A 71 10.84 -8.34 1.21
CA LEU A 71 9.81 -8.91 0.35
C LEU A 71 9.91 -10.43 0.27
N LYS A 72 11.12 -10.95 0.05
CA LYS A 72 11.41 -12.39 -0.10
C LYS A 72 12.60 -12.80 0.76
N ASP A 73 12.60 -14.06 1.21
CA ASP A 73 13.72 -14.69 1.92
C ASP A 73 14.82 -15.15 0.95
N LYS A 74 15.96 -15.61 1.47
CA LYS A 74 17.08 -16.17 0.68
C LYS A 74 16.67 -17.38 -0.18
N GLN A 75 15.65 -18.11 0.25
CA GLN A 75 15.05 -19.26 -0.44
C GLN A 75 13.96 -18.85 -1.44
N GLY A 76 13.72 -17.55 -1.64
CA GLY A 76 12.75 -17.04 -2.62
C GLY A 76 11.28 -17.04 -2.18
N ARG A 77 10.98 -17.48 -0.95
CA ARG A 77 9.63 -17.46 -0.35
C ARG A 77 9.21 -16.03 0.01
N VAL A 78 7.93 -15.72 -0.12
CA VAL A 78 7.39 -14.40 0.26
C VAL A 78 7.29 -14.27 1.77
N VAL A 79 7.99 -13.29 2.34
CA VAL A 79 8.01 -13.00 3.78
C VAL A 79 7.10 -11.83 4.13
N CYS A 80 6.88 -10.90 3.18
CA CYS A 80 6.05 -9.73 3.40
C CYS A 80 4.64 -10.11 3.89
N PRO A 81 4.22 -9.70 5.11
CA PRO A 81 2.94 -10.12 5.69
C PRO A 81 1.74 -9.63 4.87
N ILE A 82 1.84 -8.43 4.27
CA ILE A 82 0.78 -7.88 3.43
C ILE A 82 0.62 -8.73 2.16
N LEU A 83 1.72 -9.07 1.50
CA LEU A 83 1.66 -9.89 0.30
C LEU A 83 1.28 -11.34 0.62
N ARG A 84 1.76 -11.91 1.74
CA ARG A 84 1.38 -13.27 2.17
C ARG A 84 -0.11 -13.44 2.37
N ASN A 85 -0.78 -12.43 2.93
CA ASN A 85 -2.23 -12.47 3.16
C ASN A 85 -3.04 -12.23 1.88
N TYR A 86 -2.38 -11.80 0.80
CA TYR A 86 -3.04 -11.62 -0.49
C TYR A 86 -3.29 -12.98 -1.14
N VAL A 87 -4.51 -13.18 -1.62
CA VAL A 87 -4.91 -14.34 -2.41
C VAL A 87 -4.98 -13.91 -3.87
N CYS A 88 -4.20 -14.55 -4.73
CA CYS A 88 -4.23 -14.24 -6.15
C CYS A 88 -5.59 -14.59 -6.75
N SER A 89 -6.28 -13.63 -7.35
CA SER A 89 -7.63 -13.82 -7.90
C SER A 89 -7.68 -14.68 -9.18
N GLN A 90 -6.54 -15.11 -9.71
CA GLN A 90 -6.44 -15.92 -10.92
C GLN A 90 -6.11 -17.38 -10.61
N CYS A 91 -5.18 -17.64 -9.69
CA CYS A 91 -4.72 -18.99 -9.38
C CYS A 91 -4.95 -19.40 -7.91
N GLY A 92 -5.44 -18.50 -7.05
CA GLY A 92 -5.68 -18.75 -5.63
C GLY A 92 -4.43 -18.84 -4.75
N ALA A 93 -3.22 -18.64 -5.29
CA ALA A 93 -1.99 -18.72 -4.50
C ALA A 93 -1.94 -17.66 -3.38
N THR A 94 -1.43 -18.07 -2.21
CA THR A 94 -1.31 -17.24 -1.00
C THR A 94 -0.14 -17.72 -0.14
N GLY A 95 0.21 -17.00 0.93
CA GLY A 95 1.33 -17.35 1.81
C GLY A 95 2.69 -17.26 1.13
N ASP A 96 3.46 -18.35 1.15
CA ASP A 96 4.84 -18.40 0.61
C ASP A 96 4.92 -18.18 -0.90
N THR A 97 3.87 -18.54 -1.63
CA THR A 97 3.75 -18.43 -3.10
C THR A 97 2.88 -17.26 -3.54
N ALA A 98 2.51 -16.39 -2.60
CA ALA A 98 1.66 -15.24 -2.88
C ALA A 98 2.31 -14.30 -3.91
N HIS A 99 1.49 -13.76 -4.80
CA HIS A 99 1.94 -12.83 -5.83
C HIS A 99 0.78 -11.95 -6.27
N THR A 100 1.09 -10.79 -6.84
CA THR A 100 0.05 -9.96 -7.47
C THR A 100 -0.33 -10.52 -8.84
N ARG A 101 -1.52 -10.19 -9.31
CA ARG A 101 -2.08 -10.68 -10.58
C ARG A 101 -1.09 -10.65 -11.76
N ARG A 102 -0.30 -9.58 -11.89
CA ARG A 102 0.70 -9.43 -12.97
C ARG A 102 1.77 -10.52 -12.98
N PHE A 103 2.17 -11.01 -11.80
CA PHE A 103 3.20 -12.03 -11.65
C PHE A 103 2.61 -13.44 -11.52
N CYS A 104 1.33 -13.62 -11.81
CA CYS A 104 0.69 -14.92 -11.73
C CYS A 104 1.17 -15.80 -12.88
N PRO A 105 1.53 -17.07 -12.62
CA PRO A 105 1.97 -18.00 -13.66
C PRO A 105 0.88 -18.31 -14.69
N LEU A 106 -0.40 -18.12 -14.34
CA LEU A 106 -1.54 -18.27 -15.24
C LEU A 106 -1.83 -17.00 -16.06
N THR A 107 -1.18 -15.87 -15.74
CA THR A 107 -1.35 -14.65 -16.52
C THR A 107 -0.55 -14.76 -17.81
N GLN A 108 -1.25 -14.65 -18.94
CA GLN A 108 -0.64 -14.66 -20.26
C GLN A 108 0.42 -13.53 -20.35
N LYS A 109 1.55 -13.81 -21.01
CA LYS A 109 2.64 -12.84 -21.20
C LYS A 109 2.20 -11.56 -21.93
N ASP A 110 1.02 -11.60 -22.56
CA ASP A 110 0.37 -10.46 -23.22
C ASP A 110 -0.47 -9.59 -22.26
N TYR A 111 -0.23 -9.65 -20.95
CA TYR A 111 -0.86 -8.75 -19.98
C TYR A 111 -0.52 -7.30 -20.29
N CYS A 112 -1.40 -6.64 -21.04
CA CYS A 112 -1.36 -5.22 -21.30
C CYS A 112 -2.19 -4.52 -20.22
N SER A 113 -1.54 -3.72 -19.37
CA SER A 113 -2.29 -2.90 -18.43
C SER A 113 -3.07 -1.83 -19.20
N VAL A 114 -4.31 -1.57 -18.79
CA VAL A 114 -5.17 -0.55 -19.42
C VAL A 114 -4.51 0.84 -19.37
N TYR A 115 -3.61 1.07 -18.41
CA TYR A 115 -2.85 2.31 -18.24
C TYR A 115 -1.59 2.42 -19.13
N GLN A 116 -1.24 1.42 -19.93
CA GLN A 116 -0.16 1.48 -20.92
C GLN A 116 -0.61 2.04 -22.29
N GLY A 117 -1.82 2.61 -22.38
CA GLY A 117 -2.18 3.52 -23.44
C GLY A 117 -1.38 4.82 -23.25
N THR A 118 -0.16 4.98 -23.73
CA THR A 118 0.22 4.77 -25.11
C THR A 118 1.61 4.13 -25.24
N LEU A 119 1.72 3.07 -26.04
CA LEU A 119 3.02 2.61 -26.53
C LEU A 119 3.67 3.61 -27.49
N ARG A 120 3.04 4.77 -27.72
CA ARG A 120 3.49 5.82 -28.63
C ARG A 120 3.52 7.14 -27.87
N ASN A 121 4.66 7.81 -27.87
CA ASN A 121 4.70 9.22 -27.45
C ASN A 121 3.91 10.06 -28.46
N ALA A 122 3.60 11.33 -28.18
CA ALA A 122 2.83 12.22 -29.07
C ALA A 122 3.37 12.31 -30.52
N ALA A 123 4.63 11.93 -30.73
CA ALA A 123 5.28 11.80 -32.04
C ALA A 123 5.13 10.42 -32.73
N GLY A 124 4.26 9.53 -32.25
CA GLY A 124 3.99 8.20 -32.85
C GLY A 124 5.08 7.13 -32.64
N LYS A 125 6.21 7.47 -32.02
CA LYS A 125 7.34 6.54 -31.80
C LYS A 125 6.99 5.48 -30.77
N LYS A 126 7.15 4.21 -31.15
CA LYS A 126 7.01 3.06 -30.23
C LYS A 126 8.05 3.15 -29.12
N ASN A 127 7.64 3.17 -27.86
CA ASN A 127 8.56 3.09 -26.73
C ASN A 127 9.04 1.65 -26.54
N ASN A 128 10.19 1.32 -27.12
CA ASN A 128 10.91 0.06 -26.84
C ASN A 128 11.45 0.09 -25.41
N ARG A 129 10.60 -0.14 -24.41
CA ARG A 129 11.07 -0.60 -23.09
C ARG A 129 11.22 -2.11 -23.20
N LYS A 130 12.46 -2.56 -23.34
CA LYS A 130 12.81 -3.98 -23.19
C LYS A 130 12.59 -4.36 -21.73
N ASP A 131 11.84 -5.44 -21.52
CA ASP A 131 11.69 -6.13 -20.23
C ASP A 131 13.03 -6.68 -19.73
#